data_AF-A0A962TZ04-F1
#
_entry.id   AF-A0A962TZ04-F1
#
_cell.length_a   1.000
_cell.length_b   1.000
_cell.length_c   1.000
_cell.angle_alpha   90.00
_cell.angle_beta   90.00
_cell.angle_gamma   90.00
#
_symmetry.space_group_name_H-M   'P 1'
#
loop_
_entity.id
_entity.type
_entity.pdbx_description
1 polymer ?
#
loop_
_entity_poly.entity_id
_entity_poly.type
_entity_poly.pdbx_seq_one_letter_code
_entity_poly.pdbx_strand_id
1 'polypeptide(L)'
;MGDLIYHWIDILWLPIGYFGVHKRHRWWSVGFIAGCMLMMRLQAELLIYGGFTNGIMGLLHSSVYSRGLVTYGIFYALFFIIAHYSPRTEGVIFMAACLSIFFMAFFTTAIVMIL
;
A
#
# COMPACT_ATOMS: atom_id res chain seq x y z
N MET A 1 16.74 -15.34 -2.40
CA MET A 1 17.07 -14.16 -3.24
C MET A 1 15.85 -13.52 -3.90
N GLY A 2 14.73 -14.23 -4.10
CA GLY A 2 13.47 -13.63 -4.58
C GLY A 2 12.78 -12.70 -3.57
N ASP A 3 12.93 -12.94 -2.26
CA ASP A 3 12.29 -12.13 -1.21
C ASP A 3 12.81 -10.70 -1.09
N LEU A 4 14.07 -10.48 -1.49
CA LEU A 4 14.66 -9.13 -1.55
C LEU A 4 14.08 -8.33 -2.72
N ILE A 5 13.78 -8.96 -3.85
CA ILE A 5 13.26 -8.24 -5.03
C ILE A 5 11.83 -7.77 -4.78
N TYR A 6 11.00 -8.61 -4.14
CA TYR A 6 9.65 -8.20 -3.73
C TYR A 6 9.68 -7.10 -2.65
N HIS A 7 10.63 -7.15 -1.71
CA HIS A 7 10.78 -6.13 -0.66
C HIS A 7 11.06 -4.71 -1.16
N TRP A 8 11.66 -4.58 -2.33
CA TRP A 8 12.09 -3.31 -2.91
C TRP A 8 11.16 -2.79 -4.01
N ILE A 9 10.16 -3.57 -4.44
CA ILE A 9 9.17 -3.10 -5.42
C ILE A 9 8.37 -1.92 -4.87
N ASP A 10 8.06 -1.91 -3.57
CA ASP A 10 7.36 -0.80 -2.94
C ASP A 10 8.17 0.52 -3.04
N ILE A 11 9.51 0.44 -2.96
CA ILE A 11 10.40 1.59 -3.08
C ILE A 11 10.32 2.23 -4.48
N LEU A 12 9.91 1.48 -5.51
CA LEU A 12 9.67 2.04 -6.83
C LEU A 12 8.48 3.03 -6.84
N TRP A 13 7.51 2.88 -5.93
CA TRP A 13 6.34 3.76 -5.84
C TRP A 13 6.67 5.12 -5.19
N LEU A 14 7.70 5.21 -4.36
CA LEU A 14 8.16 6.47 -3.75
C LEU A 14 8.58 7.54 -4.78
N PRO A 15 9.48 7.28 -5.75
CA PRO A 15 9.85 8.26 -6.76
C PRO A 15 8.68 8.57 -7.70
N ILE A 16 7.82 7.59 -8.00
CA ILE A 16 6.62 7.81 -8.81
C ILE A 16 5.67 8.78 -8.09
N GLY A 17 5.49 8.65 -6.78
CA GLY A 17 4.67 9.57 -6.01
C GLY A 17 5.28 10.95 -5.83
N TYR A 18 6.61 11.03 -5.78
CA TYR A 18 7.30 12.31 -5.71
C TYR A 18 7.21 13.11 -7.03
N PHE A 19 7.32 12.43 -8.18
CA PHE A 19 7.27 13.07 -9.49
C PHE A 19 5.85 13.24 -10.04
N GLY A 20 4.95 12.29 -9.78
CA GLY A 20 3.57 12.30 -10.25
C GLY A 20 2.67 13.31 -9.54
N VAL A 21 3.02 13.73 -8.31
CA VAL A 21 2.19 14.62 -7.49
C VAL A 21 2.73 16.06 -7.48
N HIS A 22 1.79 17.01 -7.53
CA HIS A 22 2.07 18.44 -7.57
C HIS A 22 2.90 18.90 -6.37
N LYS A 23 3.80 19.89 -6.56
CA LYS A 23 4.81 20.33 -5.56
C LYS A 23 4.27 20.60 -4.15
N ARG A 24 2.99 21.00 -4.01
CA ARG A 24 2.34 21.32 -2.74
C ARG A 24 1.94 20.08 -1.92
N HIS A 25 1.74 18.92 -2.55
CA HIS A 25 1.18 17.70 -1.93
C HIS A 25 2.14 16.50 -1.90
N ARG A 26 3.39 16.70 -2.35
CA ARG A 26 4.41 15.63 -2.41
C ARG A 26 4.65 14.96 -1.07
N TRP A 27 4.80 15.76 0.00
CA TRP A 27 5.07 15.23 1.34
C TRP A 27 3.92 14.39 1.89
N TRP A 28 2.67 14.77 1.58
CA TRP A 28 1.50 13.96 1.94
C TRP A 28 1.46 12.63 1.19
N SER A 29 1.79 12.63 -0.10
CA SER A 29 1.87 11.38 -0.89
C SER A 29 3.00 10.47 -0.41
N VAL A 30 4.17 11.04 -0.11
CA VAL A 30 5.30 10.28 0.44
C VAL A 30 4.94 9.68 1.81
N GLY A 31 4.30 10.47 2.69
CA GLY A 31 3.83 9.99 3.99
C GLY A 31 2.79 8.88 3.86
N PHE A 32 1.84 9.00 2.93
CA PHE A 32 0.85 7.97 2.63
C PHE A 32 1.50 6.66 2.18
N ILE A 33 2.39 6.71 1.18
CA ILE A 33 3.08 5.51 0.67
C ILE A 33 3.93 4.87 1.79
N ALA A 34 4.69 5.67 2.54
CA ALA A 34 5.51 5.17 3.64
C ALA A 34 4.65 4.52 4.74
N GLY A 35 3.51 5.13 5.09
CA GLY A 35 2.54 4.55 6.03
C GLY A 35 1.99 3.22 5.54
N CYS A 36 1.57 3.14 4.27
CA CYS A 36 1.10 1.90 3.66
C CYS A 36 2.17 0.81 3.65
N MET A 37 3.43 1.13 3.34
CA MET A 37 4.53 0.16 3.39
C MET A 37 4.73 -0.42 4.80
N LEU A 38 4.79 0.45 5.82
CA LEU A 38 4.95 0.01 7.20
C LEU A 38 3.77 -0.86 7.63
N MET A 39 2.56 -0.46 7.28
CA MET A 39 1.35 -1.20 7.64
C MET A 39 1.30 -2.57 6.97
N MET A 40 1.64 -2.68 5.68
CA MET A 40 1.69 -3.96 4.98
C MET A 40 2.69 -4.92 5.64
N ARG A 41 3.88 -4.41 6.02
CA ARG A 41 4.90 -5.22 6.70
C ARG A 41 4.41 -5.71 8.06
N LEU A 42 3.80 -4.83 8.85
CA LEU A 42 3.21 -5.19 10.13
C LEU A 42 2.11 -6.25 9.96
N GLN A 43 1.21 -6.09 8.98
CA GLN A 43 0.17 -7.08 8.68
C GLN A 43 0.77 -8.45 8.32
N ALA A 44 1.76 -8.46 7.43
CA ALA A 44 2.43 -9.69 7.00
C ALA A 44 3.19 -10.37 8.15
N GLU A 45 3.95 -9.62 8.94
CA GLU A 45 4.67 -10.15 10.10
C GLU A 45 3.72 -10.73 11.14
N LEU A 46 2.62 -10.05 11.46
CA LEU A 46 1.63 -10.56 12.41
C LEU A 46 1.06 -11.93 12.01
N LEU A 47 0.79 -12.13 10.72
CA LEU A 47 0.30 -13.40 10.19
C LEU A 47 1.37 -14.50 10.17
N ILE A 48 2.61 -14.14 9.83
CA ILE A 48 3.75 -15.08 9.84
C ILE A 48 4.04 -15.53 11.29
N TYR A 49 4.08 -14.61 12.25
CA TYR A 49 4.25 -14.94 13.67
C TYR A 49 3.06 -15.72 14.23
N GLY A 50 1.85 -15.50 13.71
CA GLY A 50 0.67 -16.30 14.02
C GLY A 50 0.71 -17.74 13.50
N GLY A 51 1.73 -18.12 12.74
CA GLY A 51 1.90 -19.47 12.18
C GLY A 51 1.22 -19.68 10.82
N PHE A 52 0.64 -18.63 10.23
CA PHE A 52 -0.11 -18.70 8.97
C PHE A 52 0.70 -18.12 7.82
N THR A 53 1.65 -18.90 7.29
CA THR A 53 2.54 -18.48 6.20
C THR A 53 1.85 -18.38 4.83
N ASN A 54 0.73 -19.11 4.63
CA ASN A 54 -0.01 -19.17 3.36
C ASN A 54 -1.47 -18.65 3.45
N GLY A 55 -1.84 -18.01 4.56
CA GLY A 55 -3.21 -17.62 4.88
C GLY A 55 -3.89 -18.59 5.85
N ILE A 56 -4.93 -18.12 6.54
CA ILE A 56 -5.67 -18.87 7.57
C ILE A 56 -6.62 -19.88 6.92
N MET A 57 -7.23 -19.51 5.79
CA MET A 57 -8.22 -20.36 5.10
C MET A 57 -7.62 -21.31 4.06
N GLY A 58 -6.35 -21.11 3.65
CA GLY A 58 -5.68 -21.98 2.67
C GLY A 58 -6.33 -21.98 1.28
N LEU A 59 -7.17 -20.98 0.96
CA LEU A 59 -7.89 -20.88 -0.31
C LEU A 59 -6.99 -20.48 -1.47
N LEU A 60 -5.95 -19.69 -1.18
CA LEU A 60 -4.87 -19.40 -2.12
C LEU A 60 -3.57 -20.05 -1.62
N HIS A 61 -2.73 -20.51 -2.55
CA HIS A 61 -1.41 -21.09 -2.27
C HIS A 61 -0.24 -20.07 -2.32
N SER A 62 -0.52 -18.80 -2.63
CA SER A 62 0.52 -17.76 -2.73
C SER A 62 0.95 -17.23 -1.37
N SER A 63 2.16 -16.67 -1.25
CA SER A 63 2.61 -16.11 0.03
C SER A 63 1.76 -14.92 0.47
N VAL A 64 1.53 -14.79 1.79
CA VAL A 64 0.81 -13.66 2.41
C VAL A 64 1.41 -12.31 1.98
N TYR A 65 2.74 -12.26 1.90
CA TYR A 65 3.48 -11.08 1.49
C TYR A 65 3.20 -10.68 0.02
N SER A 66 3.25 -11.65 -0.90
CA SER A 66 2.97 -11.39 -2.32
C SER A 66 1.55 -10.88 -2.55
N ARG A 67 0.57 -11.43 -1.81
CA ARG A 67 -0.82 -10.96 -1.88
C ARG A 67 -0.94 -9.52 -1.40
N GLY A 68 -0.36 -9.21 -0.24
CA GLY A 68 -0.32 -7.85 0.29
C GLY A 68 0.21 -6.85 -0.72
N LEU A 69 1.33 -7.19 -1.34
CA LEU A 69 2.03 -6.32 -2.28
C LEU A 69 1.19 -6.03 -3.54
N VAL A 70 0.52 -7.06 -4.09
CA VAL A 70 -0.38 -6.87 -5.24
C VAL A 70 -1.54 -5.95 -4.88
N THR A 71 -2.18 -6.17 -3.74
CA THR A 71 -3.33 -5.36 -3.32
C THR A 71 -2.93 -3.91 -3.07
N TYR A 72 -1.84 -3.66 -2.33
CA TYR A 72 -1.32 -2.30 -2.10
C TYR A 72 -0.89 -1.63 -3.42
N GLY A 73 -0.28 -2.37 -4.35
CA GLY A 73 0.07 -1.85 -5.67
C GLY A 73 -1.14 -1.31 -6.46
N ILE A 74 -2.28 -2.00 -6.38
CA ILE A 74 -3.54 -1.53 -7.00
C ILE A 74 -3.99 -0.22 -6.34
N PHE A 75 -3.94 -0.12 -5.02
CA PHE A 75 -4.32 1.11 -4.30
C PHE A 75 -3.35 2.27 -4.57
N TYR A 76 -2.05 2.01 -4.71
CA TYR A 76 -1.09 3.04 -5.11
C TYR A 76 -1.35 3.56 -6.52
N ALA A 77 -1.66 2.68 -7.47
CA ALA A 77 -2.04 3.08 -8.82
C ALA A 77 -3.28 3.97 -8.81
N LEU A 78 -4.32 3.56 -8.06
CA LEU A 78 -5.55 4.33 -7.89
C LEU A 78 -5.28 5.69 -7.25
N PHE A 79 -4.42 5.73 -6.22
CA PHE A 79 -4.00 6.95 -5.57
C PHE A 79 -3.31 7.92 -6.55
N PHE A 80 -2.40 7.44 -7.40
CA PHE A 80 -1.74 8.30 -8.38
C PHE A 80 -2.67 8.83 -9.45
N ILE A 81 -3.65 8.04 -9.90
CA ILE A 81 -4.68 8.51 -10.83
C ILE A 81 -5.43 9.69 -10.19
N ILE A 82 -5.91 9.54 -8.96
CA ILE A 82 -6.65 10.61 -8.26
C ILE A 82 -5.75 11.84 -8.03
N ALA A 83 -4.51 11.61 -7.58
CA ALA A 83 -3.57 12.69 -7.31
C ALA A 83 -3.17 13.47 -8.57
N HIS A 84 -3.12 12.81 -9.73
CA HIS A 84 -2.85 13.46 -11.02
C HIS A 84 -4.03 14.32 -11.49
N TYR A 85 -5.26 13.83 -11.35
CA TYR A 85 -6.46 14.56 -11.77
C TYR A 85 -6.90 15.69 -10.82
N SER A 86 -6.34 15.78 -9.61
CA SER A 86 -6.74 16.77 -8.59
C SER A 86 -5.63 17.79 -8.25
N PRO A 87 -5.16 18.62 -9.22
CA PRO A 87 -4.04 19.54 -8.99
C PRO A 87 -4.36 20.78 -8.14
N ARG A 88 -5.64 21.04 -7.81
CA ARG A 88 -6.10 22.26 -7.10
C ARG A 88 -6.85 22.01 -5.79
N THR A 89 -6.81 20.79 -5.26
CA THR A 89 -7.45 20.50 -3.97
C THR A 89 -6.68 21.13 -2.81
N GLU A 90 -7.43 21.67 -1.84
CA GLU A 90 -6.88 22.09 -0.55
C GLU A 90 -6.19 20.92 0.16
N GLY A 91 -5.11 21.21 0.89
CA GLY A 91 -4.27 20.18 1.52
C GLY A 91 -5.05 19.27 2.48
N VAL A 92 -6.06 19.81 3.16
CA VAL A 92 -6.93 19.05 4.08
C VAL A 92 -7.77 18.02 3.33
N ILE A 93 -8.30 18.36 2.16
CA ILE A 93 -9.12 17.46 1.34
C ILE A 93 -8.24 16.34 0.77
N PHE A 94 -7.04 16.69 0.32
CA PHE A 94 -6.06 15.71 -0.17
C PHE A 94 -5.63 14.74 0.94
N MET A 95 -5.38 15.25 2.15
CA MET A 95 -5.06 14.44 3.32
C MET A 95 -6.20 13.48 3.68
N ALA A 96 -7.45 13.96 3.70
CA ALA A 96 -8.61 13.12 3.95
C ALA A 96 -8.74 11.98 2.91
N ALA A 97 -8.51 12.28 1.63
CA ALA A 97 -8.50 11.27 0.57
C ALA A 97 -7.40 10.22 0.78
N CYS A 98 -6.17 10.65 1.15
CA CYS A 98 -5.07 9.73 1.48
C CYS A 98 -5.47 8.80 2.64
N LEU A 99 -6.06 9.35 3.69
CA LEU A 99 -6.46 8.61 4.89
C LEU A 99 -7.57 7.59 4.57
N SER A 100 -8.56 7.97 3.76
CA SER A 100 -9.63 7.06 3.33
C SER A 100 -9.10 5.90 2.50
N ILE A 101 -8.21 6.18 1.54
CA ILE A 101 -7.58 5.13 0.71
C ILE A 101 -6.68 4.25 1.58
N PHE A 102 -6.01 4.81 2.58
CA PHE A 102 -5.17 4.07 3.52
C PHE A 102 -5.98 3.01 4.27
N PHE A 103 -7.10 3.41 4.88
CA PHE A 103 -7.96 2.47 5.59
C PHE A 103 -8.60 1.45 4.66
N MET A 104 -9.03 1.88 3.46
CA MET A 104 -9.59 0.96 2.47
C MET A 104 -8.56 -0.10 2.04
N ALA A 105 -7.32 0.32 1.77
CA ALA A 105 -6.22 -0.58 1.46
C ALA A 105 -5.99 -1.55 2.61
N PHE A 106 -5.86 -1.04 3.83
CA PHE A 106 -5.62 -1.82 5.05
C PHE A 106 -6.66 -2.94 5.27
N PHE A 107 -7.95 -2.61 5.22
CA PHE A 107 -9.01 -3.62 5.42
C PHE A 107 -9.02 -4.65 4.28
N THR A 108 -8.83 -4.18 3.04
CA THR A 108 -8.81 -5.09 1.88
C THR A 108 -7.62 -6.05 1.94
N THR A 109 -6.41 -5.57 2.27
CA THR A 109 -5.26 -6.45 2.46
C THR A 109 -5.43 -7.39 3.64
N ALA A 110 -5.98 -6.93 4.77
CA ALA A 110 -6.22 -7.81 5.91
C ALA A 110 -7.11 -8.99 5.52
N ILE A 111 -8.19 -8.73 4.78
CA ILE A 111 -9.10 -9.79 4.28
C ILE A 111 -8.36 -10.71 3.31
N VAL A 112 -7.66 -10.15 2.32
CA VAL A 112 -6.95 -10.92 1.28
C VAL A 112 -5.78 -11.73 1.83
N MET A 113 -5.15 -11.28 2.91
CA MET A 113 -4.06 -11.98 3.59
C MET A 113 -4.57 -13.11 4.50
N ILE A 114 -5.78 -12.97 5.07
CA ILE A 114 -6.44 -14.01 5.88
C ILE A 114 -6.97 -15.14 5.00
N LEU A 115 -7.56 -14.80 3.86
CA LEU A 115 -8.11 -15.73 2.85
C LEU A 115 -6.99 -16.54 2.19
#